data_AF-A0A661NMM9-F1
#
_entry.id   AF-A0A661NMM9-F1
#
_cell.length_a   1.000
_cell.length_b   1.000
_cell.length_c   1.000
_cell.angle_alpha   90.00
_cell.angle_beta   90.00
_cell.angle_gamma   90.00
#
_symmetry.space_group_name_H-M   'P 1'
#
loop_
_entity.id
_entity.type
_entity.pdbx_description
1 polymer ?
#
loop_
_entity_poly.entity_id
_entity_poly.type
_entity_poly.pdbx_seq_one_letter_code
_entity_poly.pdbx_strand_id
1 'polypeptide(L)'
;MIHEVNPYDLGAGTLKGLPLSKSPNSPPLGAGEVHEDPLVYEVGQASSLTGEAHTFHIALATERYKDNRIPPLGFRINEAAARLIEPVWGGSPAPGYFTGAEYAGGYDEVQLSVPSGADGVEASLYYQTTSREFVEFLRDEIDGTATTLSLPVPSGEPTAYIAQTDPFFTQLRAWGTTIWQLWDHNRNVAGAAPVLMTQVVVGDISGPCAAPNSDG
;
A
#
# COMPACT_ATOMS: atom_id res chain seq x y z
N MET A 1 -7.84 -22.10 9.62
CA MET A 1 -7.22 -21.48 8.43
C MET A 1 -5.91 -22.18 8.14
N ILE A 2 -5.74 -22.75 6.95
CA ILE A 2 -4.54 -23.53 6.58
C ILE A 2 -3.58 -22.76 5.66
N HIS A 3 -4.07 -21.70 5.01
CA HIS A 3 -3.30 -20.80 4.18
C HIS A 3 -4.01 -19.45 4.07
N GLU A 4 -3.27 -18.35 4.10
CA GLU A 4 -3.78 -16.99 3.89
C GLU A 4 -2.77 -16.19 3.07
N VAL A 5 -3.27 -15.46 2.08
CA VAL A 5 -2.48 -14.59 1.20
C VAL A 5 -2.77 -13.14 1.56
N ASN A 6 -1.73 -12.34 1.76
CA ASN A 6 -1.81 -10.93 2.18
C ASN A 6 -2.68 -10.74 3.44
N PRO A 7 -2.35 -11.43 4.56
CA PRO A 7 -3.07 -11.26 5.80
C PRO A 7 -3.00 -9.80 6.29
N TYR A 8 -4.15 -9.26 6.71
CA TYR A 8 -4.25 -7.92 7.28
C TYR A 8 -4.32 -8.00 8.81
N ASP A 9 -3.41 -7.32 9.50
CA ASP A 9 -3.43 -7.24 10.95
C ASP A 9 -4.26 -6.01 11.38
N LEU A 10 -5.47 -6.25 11.88
CA LEU A 10 -6.35 -5.19 12.38
C LEU A 10 -5.77 -4.47 13.61
N GLY A 11 -4.94 -5.15 14.42
CA GLY A 11 -4.27 -4.53 15.56
C GLY A 11 -3.16 -3.57 15.13
N ALA A 12 -2.44 -3.90 14.06
CA ALA A 12 -1.41 -3.04 13.49
C ALA A 12 -1.97 -2.03 12.49
N GLY A 13 -3.08 -2.30 11.82
CA GLY A 13 -3.63 -1.44 10.76
C GLY A 13 -2.85 -1.52 9.44
N THR A 14 -2.21 -2.67 9.16
CA THR A 14 -1.43 -2.90 7.94
C THR A 14 -1.36 -4.39 7.58
N LEU A 15 -0.89 -4.70 6.37
CA LEU A 15 -0.58 -6.06 5.94
C LEU A 15 0.63 -6.61 6.69
N LYS A 16 0.61 -7.92 6.96
CA LYS A 16 1.76 -8.63 7.53
C LYS A 16 2.74 -9.01 6.42
N GLY A 17 4.02 -9.13 6.78
CA GLY A 17 5.06 -9.59 5.87
C GLY A 17 5.50 -8.58 4.81
N LEU A 18 5.17 -7.29 4.96
CA LEU A 18 5.68 -6.27 4.06
C LEU A 18 7.22 -6.16 4.20
N PRO A 19 7.94 -5.81 3.12
CA PRO A 19 9.37 -5.58 3.20
C PRO A 19 9.70 -4.52 4.27
N LEU A 20 10.63 -4.83 5.18
CA LEU A 20 11.01 -3.91 6.28
C LEU A 20 11.58 -2.58 5.77
N SER A 21 12.11 -2.54 4.55
CA SER A 21 12.56 -1.30 3.91
C SER A 21 11.40 -0.38 3.48
N LYS A 22 10.17 -0.91 3.37
CA LYS A 22 8.95 -0.17 3.04
C LYS A 22 8.06 0.06 4.27
N SER A 23 7.98 -0.94 5.16
CA SER A 23 7.17 -0.90 6.39
C SER A 23 7.96 -1.54 7.53
N PRO A 24 8.81 -0.78 8.26
CA PRO A 24 9.62 -1.30 9.36
C PRO A 24 8.80 -1.92 10.49
N ASN A 25 7.52 -1.52 10.60
CA ASN A 25 6.60 -1.96 11.65
C ASN A 25 5.55 -2.96 11.14
N SER A 26 5.71 -3.52 9.94
CA SER A 26 4.83 -4.59 9.45
C SER A 26 4.97 -5.82 10.35
N PRO A 27 3.86 -6.40 10.84
CA PRO A 27 3.93 -7.62 11.62
C PRO A 27 4.51 -8.79 10.80
N PRO A 28 5.22 -9.74 11.42
CA PRO A 28 5.74 -10.90 10.71
C PRO A 28 4.59 -11.83 10.28
N LEU A 29 4.80 -12.58 9.19
CA LEU A 29 3.90 -13.64 8.76
C LEU A 29 3.86 -14.77 9.78
N GLY A 30 2.67 -15.33 9.99
CA GLY A 30 2.42 -16.54 10.77
C GLY A 30 2.61 -17.82 9.95
N ALA A 31 2.34 -18.96 10.59
CA ALA A 31 2.37 -20.25 9.89
C ALA A 31 1.23 -20.34 8.86
N GLY A 32 1.58 -20.68 7.61
CA GLY A 32 0.63 -20.78 6.50
C GLY A 32 0.26 -19.44 5.86
N GLU A 33 0.78 -18.32 6.37
CA GLU A 33 0.58 -17.00 5.78
C GLU A 33 1.67 -16.67 4.76
N VAL A 34 1.30 -16.00 3.68
CA VAL A 34 2.23 -15.48 2.67
C VAL A 34 1.88 -14.04 2.30
N HIS A 35 2.88 -13.28 1.88
CA HIS A 35 2.70 -11.96 1.29
C HIS A 35 3.03 -12.02 -0.21
N GLU A 36 2.11 -11.57 -1.05
CA GLU A 36 2.19 -11.55 -2.50
C GLU A 36 1.97 -10.11 -2.99
N ASP A 37 3.07 -9.40 -3.26
CA ASP A 37 3.07 -7.99 -3.71
C ASP A 37 2.23 -7.73 -4.98
N PRO A 38 2.15 -8.64 -5.98
CA PRO A 38 1.26 -8.48 -7.13
C PRO A 38 -0.23 -8.37 -6.76
N LEU A 39 -0.64 -8.96 -5.63
CA LEU A 39 -2.01 -8.91 -5.10
C LEU A 39 -2.25 -7.78 -4.11
N VAL A 40 -1.30 -6.83 -4.03
CA VAL A 40 -1.49 -5.53 -3.39
C VAL A 40 -1.56 -4.48 -4.49
N TYR A 41 -2.77 -3.98 -4.73
CA TYR A 41 -3.07 -3.03 -5.80
C TYR A 41 -2.82 -1.59 -5.33
N GLU A 42 -1.73 -0.99 -5.78
CA GLU A 42 -1.27 0.31 -5.28
C GLU A 42 -0.45 1.09 -6.31
N VAL A 43 -0.13 2.34 -5.96
CA VAL A 43 0.93 3.10 -6.64
C VAL A 43 2.10 3.24 -5.69
N GLY A 44 3.26 2.70 -6.08
CA GLY A 44 4.54 2.99 -5.46
C GLY A 44 5.27 4.06 -6.27
N GLN A 45 5.62 5.18 -5.65
CA GLN A 45 6.39 6.25 -6.30
C GLN A 45 7.89 6.08 -6.10
N ALA A 46 8.68 6.66 -6.99
CA ALA A 46 10.13 6.75 -6.90
C ALA A 46 10.60 8.15 -7.35
N SER A 47 11.84 8.50 -7.01
CA SER A 47 12.39 9.81 -7.29
C SER A 47 13.86 9.74 -7.67
N SER A 48 14.14 9.89 -8.96
CA SER A 48 15.49 10.14 -9.48
C SER A 48 16.08 11.47 -9.02
N LEU A 49 15.24 12.41 -8.58
CA LEU A 49 15.67 13.69 -8.00
C LEU A 49 16.35 13.51 -6.63
N THR A 50 15.84 12.59 -5.82
CA THR A 50 16.31 12.35 -4.44
C THR A 50 17.11 11.05 -4.31
N GLY A 51 17.11 10.21 -5.36
CA GLY A 51 17.71 8.89 -5.35
C GLY A 51 16.87 7.82 -4.64
N GLU A 52 15.64 8.14 -4.24
CA GLU A 52 14.76 7.23 -3.51
C GLU A 52 14.08 6.23 -4.46
N ALA A 53 14.40 4.95 -4.29
CA ALA A 53 13.75 3.86 -5.04
C ALA A 53 12.26 3.69 -4.67
N HIS A 54 11.86 4.15 -3.48
CA HIS A 54 10.50 4.25 -3.01
C HIS A 54 10.35 5.54 -2.21
N THR A 55 9.34 6.35 -2.49
CA THR A 55 9.11 7.61 -1.77
C THR A 55 7.63 7.87 -1.52
N PHE A 56 7.35 8.54 -0.40
CA PHE A 56 6.04 9.17 -0.12
C PHE A 56 6.09 10.70 -0.27
N HIS A 57 7.23 11.27 -0.70
CA HIS A 57 7.35 12.67 -1.06
C HIS A 57 6.69 12.94 -2.42
N ILE A 58 5.35 13.00 -2.45
CA ILE A 58 4.55 13.11 -3.69
C ILE A 58 5.01 14.28 -4.57
N ALA A 59 5.39 15.41 -3.97
CA ALA A 59 5.87 16.59 -4.70
C ALA A 59 7.26 16.41 -5.34
N LEU A 60 8.07 15.48 -4.83
CA LEU A 60 9.42 15.17 -5.29
C LEU A 60 9.50 13.87 -6.11
N ALA A 61 8.39 13.14 -6.21
CA ALA A 61 8.28 11.95 -7.04
C ALA A 61 8.44 12.32 -8.51
N THR A 62 9.38 11.68 -9.20
CA THR A 62 9.63 11.89 -10.63
C THR A 62 9.10 10.74 -11.47
N GLU A 63 8.94 9.56 -10.88
CA GLU A 63 8.39 8.39 -11.55
C GLU A 63 7.59 7.49 -10.61
N ARG A 64 6.99 6.44 -11.18
CA ARG A 64 6.36 5.35 -10.45
C ARG A 64 7.33 4.18 -10.45
N TYR A 65 7.49 3.52 -9.31
CA TYR A 65 8.10 2.20 -9.22
C TYR A 65 7.08 1.09 -9.52
N LYS A 66 5.84 1.28 -9.08
CA LYS A 66 4.74 0.33 -9.22
C LYS A 66 3.45 1.10 -9.47
N ASP A 67 2.64 0.61 -10.39
CA ASP A 67 1.23 0.98 -10.57
C ASP A 67 0.55 -0.23 -11.20
N ASN A 68 0.05 -1.12 -10.34
CA ASN A 68 -0.66 -2.34 -10.72
C ASN A 68 -2.15 -2.25 -10.39
N ARG A 69 -2.69 -1.03 -10.18
CA ARG A 69 -4.13 -0.89 -9.88
C ARG A 69 -4.96 -1.43 -11.03
N ILE A 70 -6.01 -2.17 -10.68
CA ILE A 70 -6.94 -2.74 -11.65
C ILE A 70 -7.51 -1.61 -12.53
N PRO A 71 -7.37 -1.71 -13.86
CA PRO A 71 -7.78 -0.64 -14.77
C PRO A 71 -9.31 -0.48 -14.76
N PRO A 72 -9.84 0.73 -15.00
CA PRO A 72 -11.27 0.92 -15.21
C PRO A 72 -11.78 0.10 -16.41
N LEU A 73 -13.06 -0.28 -16.38
CA LEU A 73 -13.74 -0.92 -17.51
C LEU A 73 -13.55 -0.12 -18.81
N GLY A 74 -13.05 -0.78 -19.86
CA GLY A 74 -12.79 -0.17 -21.16
C GLY A 74 -11.51 0.67 -21.24
N PHE A 75 -10.53 0.42 -20.37
CA PHE A 75 -9.25 1.12 -20.39
C PHE A 75 -8.51 0.92 -21.72
N ARG A 76 -8.11 2.02 -22.36
CA ARG A 76 -7.44 2.00 -23.67
C ARG A 76 -5.93 2.06 -23.49
N ILE A 77 -5.31 0.89 -23.32
CA ILE A 77 -3.86 0.79 -23.06
C ILE A 77 -3.00 1.46 -24.15
N ASN A 78 -3.44 1.43 -25.41
CA ASN A 78 -2.73 2.06 -26.53
C ASN A 78 -2.67 3.61 -26.43
N GLU A 79 -3.53 4.24 -25.62
CA GLU A 79 -3.52 5.68 -25.36
C GLU A 79 -2.84 6.05 -24.02
N ALA A 80 -2.48 5.05 -23.20
CA ALA A 80 -2.07 5.27 -21.82
C ALA A 80 -0.73 5.99 -21.69
N ALA A 81 0.24 5.68 -22.56
CA ALA A 81 1.56 6.32 -22.54
C ALA A 81 1.47 7.83 -22.81
N ALA A 82 0.66 8.25 -23.78
CA ALA A 82 0.44 9.66 -24.10
C ALA A 82 -0.26 10.43 -22.96
N ARG A 83 -0.89 9.71 -22.02
CA ARG A 83 -1.60 10.25 -20.85
C ARG A 83 -0.82 10.05 -19.55
N LEU A 84 0.35 9.40 -19.59
CA LEU A 84 1.18 9.07 -18.43
C LEU A 84 0.45 8.20 -17.38
N ILE A 85 -0.45 7.32 -17.84
CA ILE A 85 -1.27 6.44 -16.99
C ILE A 85 -1.07 4.95 -17.32
N GLU A 86 -0.02 4.59 -18.06
CA GLU A 86 0.31 3.18 -18.26
C GLU A 86 0.66 2.50 -16.93
N PRO A 87 0.35 1.21 -16.74
CA PRO A 87 0.82 0.44 -15.60
C PRO A 87 2.35 0.45 -15.54
N VAL A 88 2.87 0.31 -14.33
CA VAL A 88 4.32 0.33 -14.09
C VAL A 88 4.67 -0.81 -13.16
N TRP A 89 5.75 -1.51 -13.46
CA TRP A 89 6.25 -2.59 -12.63
C TRP A 89 7.78 -2.55 -12.56
N GLY A 90 8.34 -2.61 -11.35
CA GLY A 90 9.79 -2.56 -11.14
C GLY A 90 10.45 -1.29 -11.71
N GLY A 91 9.74 -0.15 -11.69
CA GLY A 91 10.21 1.13 -12.22
C GLY A 91 10.14 1.28 -13.74
N SER A 92 9.56 0.31 -14.45
CA SER A 92 9.44 0.35 -15.91
C SER A 92 7.98 0.31 -16.36
N PRO A 93 7.62 1.07 -17.42
CA PRO A 93 6.36 0.88 -18.12
C PRO A 93 6.04 -0.59 -18.42
N ALA A 94 4.84 -1.03 -18.03
CA ALA A 94 4.41 -2.42 -18.13
C ALA A 94 3.04 -2.51 -18.83
N PRO A 95 2.90 -2.11 -20.11
CA PRO A 95 1.61 -2.14 -20.80
C PRO A 95 1.05 -3.56 -20.97
N GLY A 96 1.88 -4.60 -20.84
CA GLY A 96 1.45 -5.99 -20.82
C GLY A 96 1.17 -6.56 -19.43
N TYR A 97 1.11 -5.73 -18.38
CA TYR A 97 0.82 -6.20 -17.01
C TYR A 97 -0.54 -6.88 -16.93
N PHE A 98 -1.54 -6.30 -17.61
CA PHE A 98 -2.83 -6.93 -17.86
C PHE A 98 -2.94 -7.36 -19.32
N THR A 99 -3.76 -8.37 -19.58
CA THR A 99 -4.18 -8.81 -20.91
C THR A 99 -5.15 -7.82 -21.55
N GLY A 100 -5.35 -7.93 -22.87
CA GLY A 100 -6.35 -7.13 -23.57
C GLY A 100 -7.78 -7.34 -23.07
N ALA A 101 -8.10 -8.54 -22.60
CA ALA A 101 -9.41 -8.86 -22.02
C ALA A 101 -9.60 -8.18 -20.66
N GLU A 102 -8.58 -8.20 -19.81
CA GLU A 102 -8.57 -7.51 -18.51
C GLU A 102 -8.65 -5.99 -18.65
N TYR A 103 -7.92 -5.39 -19.58
CA TYR A 103 -8.08 -3.95 -19.86
C TYR A 103 -9.47 -3.60 -20.37
N ALA A 104 -10.04 -4.42 -21.26
CA ALA A 104 -11.38 -4.20 -21.78
C ALA A 104 -12.46 -4.40 -20.71
N GLY A 105 -12.28 -5.39 -19.84
CA GLY A 105 -13.23 -5.80 -18.81
C GLY A 105 -13.08 -5.12 -17.45
N GLY A 106 -11.95 -4.46 -17.19
CA GLY A 106 -11.66 -3.79 -15.93
C GLY A 106 -11.53 -4.75 -14.74
N TYR A 107 -10.80 -5.84 -14.91
CA TYR A 107 -10.55 -6.85 -13.88
C TYR A 107 -9.08 -7.32 -13.93
N ASP A 108 -8.68 -8.08 -12.90
CA ASP A 108 -7.41 -8.80 -12.83
C ASP A 108 -7.73 -10.29 -12.62
N GLU A 109 -7.22 -11.17 -13.48
CA GLU A 109 -7.39 -12.62 -13.38
C GLU A 109 -6.24 -13.23 -12.59
N VAL A 110 -6.56 -13.70 -11.38
CA VAL A 110 -5.58 -14.26 -10.45
C VAL A 110 -5.76 -15.77 -10.34
N GLN A 111 -4.65 -16.51 -10.43
CA GLN A 111 -4.63 -17.96 -10.21
C GLN A 111 -3.83 -18.29 -8.96
N LEU A 112 -4.49 -18.94 -8.00
CA LEU A 112 -3.87 -19.41 -6.75
C LEU A 112 -4.06 -20.92 -6.62
N SER A 113 -3.08 -21.59 -6.01
CA SER A 113 -3.16 -23.01 -5.69
C SER A 113 -3.89 -23.20 -4.36
N VAL A 114 -4.95 -24.00 -4.35
CA VAL A 114 -5.64 -24.38 -3.12
C VAL A 114 -4.85 -25.47 -2.41
N PRO A 115 -4.43 -25.27 -1.14
CA PRO A 115 -3.71 -26.29 -0.40
C PRO A 115 -4.53 -27.57 -0.23
N SER A 116 -3.86 -28.72 -0.21
CA SER A 116 -4.50 -30.01 0.08
C SER A 116 -5.15 -29.99 1.46
N GLY A 117 -6.40 -30.47 1.55
CA GLY A 117 -7.16 -30.51 2.81
C GLY A 117 -7.92 -29.21 3.13
N ALA A 118 -8.04 -28.27 2.19
CA ALA A 118 -8.96 -27.16 2.30
C ALA A 118 -10.42 -27.62 2.15
N ASP A 119 -11.28 -27.25 3.09
CA ASP A 119 -12.74 -27.48 3.00
C ASP A 119 -13.47 -26.37 2.21
N GLY A 120 -12.82 -25.21 2.04
CA GLY A 120 -13.33 -24.08 1.28
C GLY A 120 -12.27 -22.99 1.06
N VAL A 121 -12.64 -22.00 0.24
CA VAL A 121 -11.85 -20.81 -0.09
C VAL A 121 -12.72 -19.58 0.09
N GLU A 122 -12.16 -18.55 0.72
CA GLU A 122 -12.72 -17.21 0.77
C GLU A 122 -11.73 -16.27 0.07
N ALA A 123 -12.23 -15.44 -0.85
CA ALA A 123 -11.45 -14.39 -1.47
C ALA A 123 -12.20 -13.07 -1.32
N SER A 124 -11.51 -12.07 -0.76
CA SER A 124 -12.08 -10.77 -0.41
C SER A 124 -11.18 -9.66 -0.96
N LEU A 125 -11.77 -8.68 -1.65
CA LEU A 125 -11.07 -7.47 -2.08
C LEU A 125 -11.44 -6.32 -1.14
N TYR A 126 -10.43 -5.71 -0.53
CA TYR A 126 -10.60 -4.55 0.34
C TYR A 126 -10.01 -3.29 -0.30
N TYR A 127 -10.70 -2.16 -0.12
CA TYR A 127 -10.16 -0.83 -0.37
C TYR A 127 -9.70 -0.20 0.93
N GLN A 128 -8.42 0.20 0.98
CA GLN A 128 -7.87 0.94 2.12
C GLN A 128 -7.84 2.43 1.81
N THR A 129 -8.40 3.24 2.72
CA THR A 129 -8.48 4.70 2.54
C THR A 129 -7.13 5.39 2.76
N THR A 130 -6.38 4.93 3.76
CA THR A 130 -5.03 5.42 4.08
C THR A 130 -4.18 4.27 4.62
N SER A 131 -2.93 4.19 4.18
CA SER A 131 -1.99 3.19 4.67
C SER A 131 -1.34 3.66 5.97
N ARG A 132 -1.04 2.69 6.86
CA ARG A 132 -0.23 2.97 8.06
C ARG A 132 1.11 3.57 7.67
N GLU A 133 1.74 3.04 6.63
CA GLU A 133 3.06 3.40 6.14
C GLU A 133 3.13 4.88 5.76
N PHE A 134 2.09 5.41 5.11
CA PHE A 134 2.02 6.82 4.78
C PHE A 134 1.87 7.70 6.03
N VAL A 135 1.10 7.26 7.01
CA VAL A 135 0.93 7.98 8.29
C VAL A 135 2.20 7.96 9.13
N GLU A 136 2.91 6.83 9.18
CA GLU A 136 4.23 6.73 9.84
C GLU A 136 5.25 7.65 9.17
N PHE A 137 5.27 7.67 7.83
CA PHE A 137 6.08 8.62 7.07
C PHE A 137 5.76 10.06 7.45
N LEU A 138 4.48 10.48 7.40
CA LEU A 138 4.10 11.85 7.77
C LEU A 138 4.48 12.20 9.21
N ARG A 139 4.27 11.27 10.16
CA ARG A 139 4.68 11.43 11.55
C ARG A 139 6.17 11.71 11.64
N ASP A 140 6.99 10.87 11.01
CA ASP A 140 8.44 10.90 11.13
C ASP A 140 9.07 12.11 10.40
N GLU A 141 8.50 12.53 9.26
CA GLU A 141 8.89 13.75 8.57
C GLU A 141 8.60 15.00 9.42
N ILE A 142 7.40 15.07 10.00
CA ILE A 142 6.99 16.23 10.81
C ILE A 142 7.73 16.25 12.15
N ASP A 143 7.97 15.09 12.77
CA ASP A 143 8.81 14.98 13.96
C ASP A 143 10.31 15.05 13.63
N GLY A 144 10.71 15.12 12.36
CA GLY A 144 12.12 15.17 11.94
C GLY A 144 12.96 14.01 12.47
N THR A 145 12.35 12.83 12.60
CA THR A 145 13.00 11.56 12.89
C THR A 145 13.18 10.71 11.64
N ALA A 146 12.59 11.14 10.52
CA ALA A 146 12.71 10.48 9.23
C ALA A 146 14.18 10.38 8.76
N THR A 147 14.46 9.30 8.05
CA THR A 147 15.76 9.02 7.42
C THR A 147 15.68 9.11 5.88
N THR A 148 14.63 9.73 5.36
CA THR A 148 14.42 9.95 3.92
C THR A 148 15.26 11.14 3.45
N LEU A 149 15.37 11.33 2.14
CA LEU A 149 16.09 12.46 1.54
C LEU A 149 17.57 12.60 2.01
N SER A 150 18.24 11.47 2.31
CA SER A 150 19.57 11.42 2.91
C SER A 150 20.74 11.44 1.90
N LEU A 151 20.49 11.60 0.60
CA LEU A 151 21.46 11.48 -0.52
C LEU A 151 21.29 12.62 -1.54
N PRO A 152 22.30 12.93 -2.38
CA PRO A 152 22.75 14.29 -2.65
C PRO A 152 21.60 15.17 -3.09
N VAL A 153 21.27 16.15 -2.24
CA VAL A 153 20.30 17.15 -2.64
C VAL A 153 20.86 17.97 -3.80
N PRO A 154 20.02 18.28 -4.81
CA PRO A 154 20.40 19.18 -5.89
C PRO A 154 20.94 20.54 -5.41
N SER A 155 20.66 20.93 -4.15
CA SER A 155 21.14 22.16 -3.53
C SER A 155 22.62 22.15 -3.14
N GLY A 156 23.28 20.99 -3.06
CA GLY A 156 24.66 20.87 -2.59
C GLY A 156 24.82 20.92 -1.07
N GLU A 157 23.71 20.94 -0.32
CA GLU A 157 23.71 20.86 1.15
C GLU A 157 24.01 19.42 1.64
N PRO A 158 24.57 19.24 2.85
CA PRO A 158 24.95 17.92 3.36
C PRO A 158 23.74 17.02 3.65
N THR A 159 22.54 17.58 3.81
CA THR A 159 21.27 16.86 3.98
C THR A 159 20.18 17.59 3.19
N ALA A 160 19.20 16.85 2.68
CA ALA A 160 17.97 17.51 2.25
C ALA A 160 17.30 18.21 3.41
N TYR A 161 16.50 19.22 3.08
CA TYR A 161 15.71 19.97 4.04
C TYR A 161 15.00 19.03 5.02
N ILE A 162 15.43 19.02 6.29
CA ILE A 162 14.71 18.41 7.40
C ILE A 162 13.84 19.53 7.96
N ALA A 163 12.52 19.37 7.95
CA ALA A 163 11.59 20.42 8.40
C ALA A 163 12.03 21.04 9.74
N GLN A 164 12.54 20.20 10.64
CA GLN A 164 12.94 20.57 11.99
C GLN A 164 14.24 21.40 12.12
N THR A 165 14.95 21.71 11.04
CA THR A 165 16.10 22.63 11.11
C THR A 165 15.70 24.10 10.93
N ASP A 166 14.46 24.37 10.52
CA ASP A 166 13.91 25.72 10.40
C ASP A 166 13.10 26.11 11.65
N PRO A 167 13.31 27.31 12.24
CA PRO A 167 12.60 27.73 13.45
C PRO A 167 11.07 27.72 13.33
N PHE A 168 10.52 28.06 12.15
CA PHE A 168 9.07 28.03 11.92
C PHE A 168 8.54 26.60 11.96
N PHE A 169 9.22 25.66 11.32
CA PHE A 169 8.76 24.26 11.26
C PHE A 169 9.07 23.47 12.53
N THR A 170 10.06 23.89 13.31
CA THR A 170 10.32 23.33 14.64
C THR A 170 9.10 23.42 15.56
N GLN A 171 8.33 24.49 15.45
CA GLN A 171 7.10 24.67 16.24
C GLN A 171 5.99 23.67 15.86
N LEU A 172 6.13 23.00 14.71
CA LEU A 172 5.15 22.04 14.19
C LEU A 172 5.45 20.59 14.58
N ARG A 173 6.59 20.32 15.22
CA ARG A 173 7.03 18.96 15.58
C ARG A 173 5.95 18.08 16.21
N ALA A 174 5.22 18.65 17.18
CA ALA A 174 4.16 17.95 17.90
C ALA A 174 3.01 17.47 16.99
N TRP A 175 2.83 18.07 15.80
CA TRP A 175 1.84 17.61 14.83
C TRP A 175 2.14 16.22 14.27
N GLY A 176 3.40 15.77 14.26
CA GLY A 176 3.74 14.41 13.84
C GLY A 176 3.07 13.38 14.75
N THR A 177 3.26 13.53 16.07
CA THR A 177 2.57 12.71 17.07
C THR A 177 1.05 12.85 16.99
N THR A 178 0.53 14.06 16.78
CA THR A 178 -0.91 14.30 16.65
C THR A 178 -1.51 13.57 15.45
N ILE A 179 -0.87 13.60 14.28
CA ILE A 179 -1.33 12.89 13.08
C ILE A 179 -1.38 11.38 13.32
N TRP A 180 -0.36 10.83 13.96
CA TRP A 180 -0.33 9.42 14.35
C TRP A 180 -1.50 9.07 15.28
N GLN A 181 -1.72 9.85 16.34
CA GLN A 181 -2.83 9.62 17.28
C GLN A 181 -4.19 9.72 16.60
N LEU A 182 -4.38 10.70 15.71
CA LEU A 182 -5.61 10.83 14.94
C LEU A 182 -5.87 9.59 14.09
N TRP A 183 -4.86 9.08 13.40
CA TRP A 183 -5.01 7.84 12.65
C TRP A 183 -5.27 6.65 13.56
N ASP A 184 -4.46 6.44 14.60
CA ASP A 184 -4.57 5.24 15.46
C ASP A 184 -5.93 5.15 16.17
N HIS A 185 -6.49 6.29 16.60
CA HIS A 185 -7.81 6.35 17.20
C HIS A 185 -8.98 6.21 16.21
N ASN A 186 -8.76 6.47 14.91
CA ASN A 186 -9.84 6.50 13.92
C ASN A 186 -9.72 5.41 12.85
N ARG A 187 -8.61 4.70 12.71
CA ARG A 187 -8.37 3.73 11.62
C ARG A 187 -9.37 2.58 11.56
N ASN A 188 -10.14 2.35 12.62
CA ASN A 188 -11.17 1.31 12.68
C ASN A 188 -12.61 1.86 12.61
N VAL A 189 -12.82 3.19 12.51
CA VAL A 189 -14.18 3.73 12.37
C VAL A 189 -14.69 3.58 10.94
N ALA A 190 -16.02 3.53 10.77
CA ALA A 190 -16.64 3.45 9.46
C ALA A 190 -16.21 4.64 8.57
N GLY A 191 -15.74 4.33 7.36
CA GLY A 191 -15.20 5.30 6.41
C GLY A 191 -13.68 5.53 6.52
N ALA A 192 -13.02 5.04 7.57
CA ALA A 192 -11.57 4.99 7.66
C ALA A 192 -11.04 3.54 7.58
N ALA A 193 -11.75 2.60 8.22
CA ALA A 193 -11.44 1.17 8.16
C ALA A 193 -11.40 0.65 6.71
N PRO A 194 -10.61 -0.39 6.42
CA PRO A 194 -10.65 -1.08 5.14
C PRO A 194 -12.08 -1.47 4.76
N VAL A 195 -12.48 -1.09 3.55
CA VAL A 195 -13.84 -1.29 3.04
C VAL A 195 -13.86 -2.54 2.18
N LEU A 196 -14.67 -3.54 2.56
CA LEU A 196 -14.90 -4.71 1.73
C LEU A 196 -15.61 -4.29 0.43
N MET A 197 -14.96 -4.50 -0.71
CA MET A 197 -15.50 -4.19 -2.04
C MET A 197 -16.30 -5.35 -2.61
N THR A 198 -15.74 -6.55 -2.55
CA THR A 198 -16.37 -7.78 -3.04
C THR A 198 -15.81 -8.99 -2.31
N GLN A 199 -16.60 -10.05 -2.25
CA GLN A 199 -16.23 -11.30 -1.62
C GLN A 199 -16.83 -12.48 -2.40
N VAL A 200 -16.09 -13.57 -2.47
CA VAL A 200 -16.57 -14.87 -2.93
C VAL A 200 -16.16 -15.96 -1.96
N VAL A 201 -17.07 -16.90 -1.76
CA VAL A 201 -16.92 -18.08 -0.90
C VAL A 201 -17.24 -19.33 -1.72
N VAL A 202 -16.35 -20.31 -1.68
CA VAL A 202 -16.53 -21.62 -2.34
C VAL A 202 -16.22 -22.73 -1.35
N GLY A 203 -17.10 -23.74 -1.25
CA GLY A 203 -16.94 -24.87 -0.33
C GLY A 203 -17.64 -24.66 1.02
N ASP A 204 -17.41 -25.57 1.95
CA ASP A 204 -18.03 -25.54 3.27
C ASP A 204 -17.09 -24.90 4.28
N ILE A 205 -17.13 -23.57 4.34
CA ILE A 205 -16.52 -22.79 5.43
C ILE A 205 -17.54 -22.57 6.55
N SER A 206 -18.24 -23.63 6.99
CA SER A 206 -19.10 -23.60 8.18
C SER A 206 -18.29 -23.49 9.48
N GLY A 207 -17.80 -22.28 9.70
CA GLY A 207 -17.26 -21.72 10.93
C GLY A 207 -17.17 -20.22 10.68
N PRO A 208 -17.37 -19.34 11.68
CA PRO A 208 -17.28 -17.92 11.41
C PRO A 208 -15.84 -17.59 10.99
N CYS A 209 -15.60 -17.42 9.69
CA CYS A 209 -14.89 -16.23 9.27
C CYS A 209 -15.83 -15.09 9.65
N ALA A 210 -15.72 -14.61 10.88
CA ALA A 210 -16.42 -13.40 11.24
C ALA A 210 -15.90 -12.34 10.26
N ALA A 211 -16.77 -11.85 9.37
CA ALA A 211 -16.66 -10.44 8.99
C ALA A 211 -16.44 -9.68 10.31
N PRO A 212 -15.46 -8.77 10.42
CA PRO A 212 -15.26 -8.06 11.67
C PRO A 212 -16.58 -7.35 11.99
N ASN A 213 -17.33 -7.95 12.93
CA ASN A 213 -18.69 -7.55 13.22
C ASN A 213 -18.62 -6.11 13.69
N SER A 214 -19.43 -5.29 13.03
CA SER A 214 -19.97 -4.08 13.58
C SER A 214 -20.77 -4.42 14.83
N ASP A 215 -20.13 -4.55 15.99
CA ASP A 215 -20.81 -4.66 17.29
C ASP A 215 -19.90 -4.15 18.41
N GLY A 216 -20.18 -2.92 18.86
CA GLY A 216 -19.63 -2.32 20.09
C GLY A 216 -18.93 -0.98 19.90
#